data_AF-A0A6L9KJ13-F1
#
_entry.id   AF-A0A6L9KJ13-F1
#
_cell.length_a   1.000
_cell.length_b   1.000
_cell.length_c   1.000
_cell.angle_alpha   90.00
_cell.angle_beta   90.00
_cell.angle_gamma   90.00
#
_symmetry.space_group_name_H-M   'P 1'
#
loop_
_entity.id
_entity.type
_entity.pdbx_description
1 polymer ?
#
loop_
_entity_poly.entity_id
_entity_poly.type
_entity_poly.pdbx_seq_one_letter_code
_entity_poly.pdbx_strand_id
1 'polypeptide(L)'
;MKKTLTVNLNNIVFHIDDDAYDMLQIYLSEIADHFQSEDERKEIMNDIEARIAELFTEKLQKNKNVVNLSDVEEIIEIMGKPSQYTGEDEEPETSKSDKKQKSRRFYRDPENAVLGGIAGGMAAYFGWDVTLVRILLVVLVFLGVGFIIPIYIVVWFVAPQAITASQRLEMQGEDVTVDSIKTEMNNVKNYMESDKFKQSATTIGEKIFEILKIFFKVIFGFIGAVLGIVGVVLVGALILLLFFLIFEPTVLGGFAPDLVSNWSVITPEKMVMLIISLILVVGCPIFLLIYWAIRIVSGRQNNSNTASWVVLILWLAGLFMFYSVGANTFINLHKSDGHPFSINWTDNDSPMVDEVRNCEPFQKIEISGNIELILNQDSVQQVSVSSPEDFLQKVITKVENGVLKVYTEQIFLNRTIKVNISSDSIKSIIAKGACEIDTESQLIAKELSIELLGASQADMDLNISGKLDLEVKGASKVTLTGACNTFNVKGYGASEINAGDFIAKNVTIEVSGANHANVYATERFNAKASGASEVNCKGNPKIINKSDNIGSRIRIE
;
A
#
# COMPACT_ATOMS: atom_id res chain seq x y z
N MET A 1 -73.17 -36.38 -33.59
CA MET A 1 -71.94 -35.74 -33.09
C MET A 1 -72.31 -35.01 -31.83
N LYS A 2 -71.59 -35.24 -30.72
CA LYS A 2 -71.79 -34.47 -29.49
C LYS A 2 -71.22 -33.06 -29.70
N LYS A 3 -71.86 -32.05 -29.10
CA LYS A 3 -71.32 -30.68 -29.10
C LYS A 3 -70.16 -30.63 -28.11
N THR A 4 -69.10 -29.91 -28.45
CA THR A 4 -67.96 -29.68 -27.57
C THR A 4 -67.95 -28.22 -27.14
N LEU A 5 -67.85 -27.98 -25.83
CA LEU A 5 -67.71 -26.68 -25.20
C LEU A 5 -66.26 -26.45 -24.75
N THR A 6 -65.89 -25.19 -24.61
CA THR A 6 -64.56 -24.80 -24.13
C THR A 6 -64.70 -24.24 -22.72
N VAL A 7 -64.00 -24.83 -21.76
CA VAL A 7 -63.95 -24.36 -20.37
C VAL A 7 -62.53 -23.92 -20.03
N ASN A 8 -62.42 -22.92 -19.16
CA ASN A 8 -61.15 -22.48 -18.58
C ASN A 8 -61.13 -22.90 -17.10
N LEU A 9 -60.16 -23.71 -16.70
CA LEU A 9 -59.95 -24.16 -15.32
C LEU A 9 -58.53 -23.76 -14.92
N ASN A 10 -58.40 -22.88 -13.93
CA ASN A 10 -57.11 -22.36 -13.46
C ASN A 10 -56.15 -21.93 -14.60
N ASN A 11 -56.64 -21.09 -15.52
CA ASN A 11 -55.93 -20.59 -16.70
C ASN A 11 -55.52 -21.63 -17.76
N ILE A 12 -56.07 -22.85 -17.72
CA ILE A 12 -55.88 -23.89 -18.73
C ILE A 12 -57.19 -24.12 -19.49
N VAL A 13 -57.11 -24.14 -20.82
CA VAL A 13 -58.27 -24.29 -21.71
C VAL A 13 -58.47 -25.76 -22.08
N PHE A 14 -59.65 -26.29 -21.78
CA PHE A 14 -60.04 -27.67 -22.11
C PHE A 14 -61.26 -27.69 -23.04
N HIS A 15 -61.28 -28.67 -23.95
CA HIS A 15 -62.46 -28.98 -24.77
C HIS A 15 -63.21 -30.16 -24.15
N ILE A 16 -64.48 -29.97 -23.81
CA ILE A 16 -65.31 -30.91 -23.04
C ILE A 16 -66.63 -31.16 -23.79
N ASP A 17 -67.14 -32.40 -23.79
CA ASP A 17 -68.47 -32.69 -24.33
C ASP A 17 -69.58 -31.91 -23.56
N ASP A 18 -70.66 -31.53 -24.23
CA ASP A 18 -71.81 -30.78 -23.68
C ASP A 18 -72.36 -31.38 -22.37
N ASP A 19 -72.55 -32.71 -22.35
CA ASP A 19 -73.05 -33.45 -21.18
C ASP A 19 -72.02 -33.54 -20.04
N ALA A 20 -70.73 -33.56 -20.38
CA ALA A 20 -69.64 -33.55 -19.40
C ALA A 20 -69.40 -32.15 -18.81
N TYR A 21 -69.62 -31.10 -19.59
CA TYR A 21 -69.54 -29.71 -19.14
C TYR A 21 -70.62 -29.40 -18.11
N ASP A 22 -71.88 -29.78 -18.41
CA ASP A 22 -73.00 -29.58 -17.48
C ASP A 22 -72.74 -30.28 -16.14
N MET A 23 -72.24 -31.52 -16.16
CA MET A 23 -71.90 -32.27 -14.95
C MET A 23 -70.78 -31.62 -14.13
N LEU A 24 -69.72 -31.13 -14.80
CA LEU A 24 -68.61 -30.45 -14.13
C LEU A 24 -69.06 -29.11 -13.50
N GLN A 25 -69.90 -28.34 -14.18
CA GLN A 25 -70.44 -27.08 -13.65
C GLN A 25 -71.34 -27.32 -12.44
N ILE A 26 -72.21 -28.33 -12.50
CA ILE A 26 -73.04 -28.73 -11.35
C ILE A 26 -72.13 -29.08 -10.17
N TYR A 27 -71.12 -29.92 -10.38
CA TYR A 27 -70.17 -30.32 -9.33
C TYR A 27 -69.40 -29.13 -8.71
N LEU A 28 -68.86 -28.22 -9.53
CA LEU A 28 -68.16 -27.03 -9.04
C LEU A 28 -69.10 -26.08 -8.28
N SER A 29 -70.35 -25.92 -8.76
CA SER A 29 -71.35 -25.09 -8.08
C SER A 29 -71.78 -25.66 -6.73
N GLU A 30 -71.97 -26.99 -6.62
CA GLU A 30 -72.29 -27.67 -5.37
C GLU A 30 -71.18 -27.51 -4.33
N ILE A 31 -69.92 -27.54 -4.77
CA ILE A 31 -68.77 -27.29 -3.90
C ILE A 31 -68.71 -25.82 -3.48
N ALA A 32 -68.97 -24.89 -4.40
CA ALA A 32 -68.93 -23.45 -4.12
C ALA A 32 -69.96 -23.03 -3.06
N ASP A 33 -71.16 -23.63 -3.12
CA ASP A 33 -72.26 -23.35 -2.20
C ASP A 33 -71.98 -23.86 -0.76
N HIS A 34 -70.99 -24.76 -0.59
CA HIS A 34 -70.63 -25.31 0.72
C HIS A 34 -69.73 -24.37 1.56
N PHE A 35 -69.15 -23.33 0.98
CA PHE A 35 -68.24 -22.41 1.67
C PHE A 35 -68.92 -21.09 2.02
N GLN A 36 -68.94 -20.74 3.32
CA GLN A 36 -69.68 -19.58 3.86
C GLN A 36 -69.00 -18.22 3.61
N SER A 37 -67.67 -18.19 3.51
CA SER A 37 -66.90 -16.95 3.32
C SER A 37 -66.48 -16.77 1.86
N GLU A 38 -66.63 -15.55 1.33
CA GLU A 38 -66.24 -15.17 -0.05
C GLU A 38 -64.74 -15.41 -0.31
N ASP A 39 -63.88 -15.00 0.61
CA ASP A 39 -62.42 -15.12 0.46
C ASP A 39 -61.97 -16.59 0.55
N GLU A 40 -62.60 -17.35 1.45
CA GLU A 40 -62.34 -18.78 1.65
C GLU A 40 -62.78 -19.62 0.45
N ARG A 41 -63.99 -19.33 -0.06
CA ARG A 41 -64.53 -19.96 -1.27
C ARG A 41 -63.63 -19.73 -2.46
N LYS A 42 -63.11 -18.51 -2.63
CA LYS A 42 -62.26 -18.16 -3.77
C LYS A 42 -60.91 -18.89 -3.72
N GLU A 43 -60.29 -19.02 -2.55
CA GLU A 43 -59.00 -19.70 -2.39
C GLU A 43 -59.14 -21.22 -2.56
N ILE A 44 -60.11 -21.84 -1.90
CA ILE A 44 -60.34 -23.29 -2.00
C ILE A 44 -60.78 -23.67 -3.42
N MET A 45 -61.69 -22.91 -4.04
CA MET A 45 -62.16 -23.24 -5.38
C MET A 45 -61.03 -23.17 -6.40
N ASN A 46 -60.12 -22.20 -6.26
CA ASN A 46 -58.95 -22.09 -7.12
C ASN A 46 -58.01 -23.31 -6.98
N ASP A 47 -57.79 -23.80 -5.75
CA ASP A 47 -56.98 -25.01 -5.51
C ASP A 47 -57.67 -26.29 -6.03
N ILE A 48 -59.00 -26.38 -5.92
CA ILE A 48 -59.81 -27.49 -6.45
C ILE A 48 -59.79 -27.49 -7.99
N GLU A 49 -60.02 -26.33 -8.62
CA GLU A 49 -59.95 -26.17 -10.07
C GLU A 49 -58.54 -26.48 -10.60
N ALA A 50 -57.50 -26.04 -9.90
CA ALA A 50 -56.11 -26.36 -10.25
C ALA A 50 -55.85 -27.87 -10.25
N ARG A 51 -56.36 -28.59 -9.24
CA ARG A 51 -56.20 -30.05 -9.16
C ARG A 51 -57.02 -30.77 -10.23
N ILE A 52 -58.24 -30.32 -10.49
CA ILE A 52 -59.07 -30.88 -11.57
C ILE A 52 -58.40 -30.67 -12.94
N ALA A 53 -57.81 -29.49 -13.18
CA ALA A 53 -57.05 -29.21 -14.40
C ALA A 53 -55.81 -30.12 -14.55
N GLU A 54 -55.09 -30.41 -13.46
CA GLU A 54 -53.98 -31.36 -13.46
C GLU A 54 -54.45 -32.77 -13.83
N LEU A 55 -55.54 -33.25 -13.21
CA LEU A 55 -56.11 -34.58 -13.49
C LEU A 55 -56.63 -34.69 -14.94
N PHE A 56 -57.29 -33.66 -15.46
CA PHE A 56 -57.69 -33.62 -16.88
C PHE A 56 -56.46 -33.69 -17.80
N THR A 57 -55.40 -32.95 -17.48
CA THR A 57 -54.16 -32.96 -18.26
C THR A 57 -53.52 -34.35 -18.28
N GLU A 58 -53.45 -35.04 -17.13
CA GLU A 58 -52.90 -36.40 -17.04
C GLU A 58 -53.71 -37.40 -17.89
N LYS A 59 -55.04 -37.28 -17.91
CA LYS A 59 -55.93 -38.17 -18.67
C LYS A 59 -55.86 -37.92 -20.18
N LEU A 60 -55.68 -36.67 -20.61
CA LEU A 60 -55.59 -36.30 -22.04
C LEU A 60 -54.28 -36.75 -22.70
N GLN A 61 -53.20 -36.99 -21.94
CA GLN A 61 -51.92 -37.51 -22.48
C GLN A 61 -52.03 -38.89 -23.17
N LYS A 62 -53.15 -39.61 -23.01
CA LYS A 62 -53.43 -40.92 -23.65
C LYS A 62 -54.13 -40.79 -25.03
N ASN A 63 -53.65 -39.91 -25.91
CA ASN A 63 -54.19 -39.67 -27.27
C ASN A 63 -55.67 -39.23 -27.33
N LYS A 64 -56.16 -38.52 -26.32
CA LYS A 64 -57.51 -37.90 -26.33
C LYS A 64 -57.37 -36.38 -26.32
N ASN A 65 -58.11 -35.68 -27.19
CA ASN A 65 -58.11 -34.21 -27.26
C ASN A 65 -59.37 -33.57 -26.65
N VAL A 66 -60.35 -34.37 -26.25
CA VAL A 66 -61.64 -33.93 -25.69
C VAL A 66 -61.93 -34.74 -24.44
N VAL A 67 -62.40 -34.06 -23.40
CA VAL A 67 -62.84 -34.66 -22.14
C VAL A 67 -64.27 -35.17 -22.31
N ASN A 68 -64.49 -36.47 -22.10
CA ASN A 68 -65.81 -37.09 -22.19
C ASN A 68 -66.45 -37.23 -20.80
N LEU A 69 -67.75 -37.55 -20.75
CA LEU A 69 -68.52 -37.77 -19.51
C LEU A 69 -67.82 -38.73 -18.53
N SER A 70 -67.32 -39.86 -19.03
CA SER A 70 -66.61 -40.86 -18.22
C SER A 70 -65.31 -40.34 -17.60
N ASP A 71 -64.64 -39.37 -18.25
CA ASP A 71 -63.40 -38.80 -17.71
C ASP A 71 -63.71 -37.80 -16.57
N VAL A 72 -64.86 -37.10 -16.62
CA VAL A 72 -65.37 -36.23 -15.54
C VAL A 72 -65.85 -37.06 -14.35
N GLU A 73 -66.61 -38.14 -14.59
CA GLU A 73 -67.08 -39.04 -13.53
C GLU A 73 -65.93 -39.64 -12.71
N GLU A 74 -64.84 -40.06 -13.36
CA GLU A 74 -63.66 -40.61 -12.68
C GLU A 74 -62.93 -39.54 -11.85
N ILE A 75 -62.88 -38.30 -12.31
CA ILE A 75 -62.27 -37.20 -11.55
C ILE A 75 -63.12 -36.81 -10.36
N ILE A 76 -64.46 -36.77 -10.50
CA ILE A 76 -65.37 -36.56 -9.38
C ILE A 76 -65.24 -37.70 -8.36
N GLU A 77 -65.00 -38.93 -8.79
CA GLU A 77 -64.73 -40.06 -7.89
C GLU A 77 -63.41 -39.90 -7.13
N ILE A 78 -62.36 -39.38 -7.77
CA ILE A 78 -61.06 -39.10 -7.14
C ILE A 78 -61.14 -37.91 -6.16
N MET A 79 -61.89 -36.87 -6.51
CA MET A 79 -62.04 -35.65 -5.69
C MET A 79 -63.06 -35.80 -4.56
N GLY A 80 -64.03 -36.72 -4.71
CA GLY A 80 -65.13 -37.01 -3.77
C GLY A 80 -66.45 -36.30 -4.13
N LYS A 81 -67.62 -36.91 -3.83
CA LYS A 81 -68.94 -36.33 -4.16
C LYS A 81 -69.46 -35.38 -3.06
N PRO A 82 -70.00 -34.18 -3.38
CA PRO A 82 -70.50 -33.21 -2.40
C PRO A 82 -71.64 -33.75 -1.53
N SER A 83 -72.43 -34.68 -2.08
CA SER A 83 -73.61 -35.26 -1.42
C SER A 83 -73.30 -36.27 -0.31
N GLN A 84 -72.03 -36.53 0.03
CA GLN A 84 -71.64 -37.35 1.19
C GLN A 84 -71.35 -36.50 2.45
N TYR A 85 -71.48 -35.17 2.39
CA TYR A 85 -71.01 -34.26 3.45
C TYR A 85 -72.14 -33.64 4.31
N THR A 86 -73.35 -34.18 4.29
CA THR A 86 -74.40 -33.81 5.26
C THR A 86 -74.28 -34.67 6.51
N GLY A 87 -73.28 -34.34 7.34
CA GLY A 87 -73.11 -34.89 8.67
C GLY A 87 -72.11 -34.02 9.44
N GLU A 88 -72.51 -33.55 10.62
CA GLU A 88 -71.68 -32.84 11.58
C GLU A 88 -70.47 -33.71 11.99
N ASP A 89 -69.29 -33.09 12.09
CA ASP A 89 -68.13 -33.49 12.90
C ASP A 89 -67.93 -35.00 13.17
N GLU A 90 -67.81 -35.81 12.13
CA GLU A 90 -67.18 -37.13 12.27
C GLU A 90 -65.71 -37.03 11.85
N GLU A 91 -64.82 -37.11 12.85
CA GLU A 91 -63.40 -37.41 12.63
C GLU A 91 -63.31 -38.66 11.73
N PRO A 92 -62.50 -38.67 10.66
CA PRO A 92 -62.30 -39.89 9.90
C PRO A 92 -61.64 -40.92 10.80
N GLU A 93 -62.40 -41.94 11.22
CA GLU A 93 -61.84 -43.14 11.84
C GLU A 93 -60.73 -43.69 10.93
N THR A 94 -59.54 -43.79 11.49
CA THR A 94 -58.34 -44.32 10.84
C THR A 94 -58.48 -45.82 10.61
N SER A 95 -59.29 -46.19 9.62
CA SER A 95 -59.20 -47.51 9.00
C SER A 95 -57.86 -47.58 8.26
N LYS A 96 -56.93 -48.35 8.84
CA LYS A 96 -55.67 -48.76 8.21
C LYS A 96 -55.98 -49.65 7.01
N SER A 97 -56.46 -49.04 5.93
CA SER A 97 -56.32 -49.57 4.57
C SER A 97 -54.92 -49.20 4.11
N ASP A 98 -54.17 -50.17 3.57
CA ASP A 98 -52.83 -49.99 3.01
C ASP A 98 -52.83 -48.81 2.01
N LYS A 99 -52.53 -47.60 2.51
CA LYS A 99 -52.38 -46.39 1.70
C LYS A 99 -51.23 -46.65 0.74
N LYS A 100 -51.56 -46.84 -0.53
CA LYS A 100 -50.60 -46.93 -1.62
C LYS A 100 -49.88 -45.58 -1.70
N GLN A 101 -48.75 -45.46 -1.00
CA GLN A 101 -48.03 -44.22 -0.75
C GLN A 101 -47.68 -43.57 -2.11
N LYS A 102 -48.42 -42.52 -2.47
CA LYS A 102 -48.18 -41.74 -3.69
C LYS A 102 -46.83 -41.02 -3.53
N SER A 103 -46.14 -40.75 -4.63
CA SER A 103 -44.81 -40.14 -4.59
C SER A 103 -44.87 -38.76 -3.93
N ARG A 104 -44.24 -38.61 -2.76
CA ARG A 104 -44.05 -37.32 -2.10
C ARG A 104 -43.23 -36.40 -3.01
N ARG A 105 -43.62 -35.14 -3.08
CA ARG A 105 -42.83 -34.09 -3.77
C ARG A 105 -42.13 -33.22 -2.73
N PHE A 106 -40.87 -32.88 -2.99
CA PHE A 106 -40.13 -32.03 -2.07
C PHE A 106 -40.54 -30.57 -2.24
N TYR A 107 -41.11 -30.00 -1.19
CA TYR A 107 -41.38 -28.58 -1.07
C TYR A 107 -40.72 -28.04 0.21
N ARG A 108 -40.41 -26.75 0.23
CA ARG A 108 -40.02 -26.03 1.45
C ARG A 108 -41.29 -25.67 2.22
N ASP A 109 -41.33 -26.04 3.48
CA ASP A 109 -42.45 -25.81 4.38
C ASP A 109 -42.33 -24.41 5.01
N PRO A 110 -43.19 -23.43 4.65
CA PRO A 110 -43.16 -22.08 5.22
C PRO A 110 -43.70 -22.02 6.66
N GLU A 111 -44.47 -23.01 7.12
CA GLU A 111 -45.13 -22.96 8.44
C GLU A 111 -44.22 -23.41 9.56
N ASN A 112 -43.42 -24.45 9.30
CA ASN A 112 -42.35 -24.88 10.18
C ASN A 112 -41.00 -24.21 9.84
N ALA A 113 -41.03 -23.09 9.11
CA ALA A 113 -39.84 -22.38 8.68
C ALA A 113 -39.15 -21.63 9.82
N VAL A 114 -37.95 -22.10 10.18
CA VAL A 114 -37.00 -21.32 11.01
C VAL A 114 -36.02 -20.57 10.11
N LEU A 115 -35.50 -21.23 9.08
CA LEU A 115 -34.58 -20.66 8.08
C LEU A 115 -35.01 -21.11 6.69
N GLY A 116 -35.92 -20.38 6.03
CA GLY A 116 -36.29 -20.66 4.64
C GLY A 116 -37.10 -21.95 4.37
N GLY A 117 -37.52 -22.67 5.42
CA GLY A 117 -38.46 -23.81 5.33
C GLY A 117 -37.87 -25.16 4.93
N ILE A 118 -36.54 -25.26 4.79
CA ILE A 118 -35.88 -26.47 4.27
C ILE A 118 -35.97 -27.64 5.26
N ALA A 119 -35.71 -27.39 6.55
CA ALA A 119 -35.76 -28.44 7.56
C ALA A 119 -37.17 -29.03 7.74
N GLY A 120 -38.21 -28.18 7.68
CA GLY A 120 -39.61 -28.61 7.69
C GLY A 120 -39.98 -29.40 6.42
N GLY A 121 -39.53 -28.92 5.25
CA GLY A 121 -39.71 -29.62 3.98
C GLY A 121 -39.04 -31.00 3.94
N MET A 122 -37.80 -31.10 4.43
CA MET A 122 -37.08 -32.37 4.54
C MET A 122 -37.78 -33.33 5.52
N ALA A 123 -38.24 -32.81 6.65
CA ALA A 123 -38.97 -33.60 7.63
C ALA A 123 -40.27 -34.18 7.06
N ALA A 124 -41.07 -33.38 6.35
CA ALA A 124 -42.29 -33.84 5.70
C ALA A 124 -42.01 -34.84 4.56
N TYR A 125 -41.01 -34.57 3.73
CA TYR A 125 -40.61 -35.47 2.65
C TYR A 125 -40.12 -36.84 3.15
N PHE A 126 -39.25 -36.87 4.17
CA PHE A 126 -38.71 -38.10 4.74
C PHE A 126 -39.60 -38.73 5.82
N GLY A 127 -40.64 -38.04 6.29
CA GLY A 127 -41.48 -38.48 7.42
C GLY A 127 -40.72 -38.49 8.76
N TRP A 128 -39.79 -37.56 8.96
CA TRP A 128 -38.98 -37.43 10.19
C TRP A 128 -39.49 -36.30 11.07
N ASP A 129 -39.11 -36.31 12.36
CA ASP A 129 -39.35 -35.18 13.25
C ASP A 129 -38.51 -33.96 12.82
N VAL A 130 -39.15 -32.80 12.69
CA VAL A 130 -38.52 -31.54 12.26
C VAL A 130 -37.35 -31.15 13.18
N THR A 131 -37.46 -31.42 14.47
CA THR A 131 -36.45 -31.10 15.48
C THR A 131 -35.20 -31.96 15.28
N LEU A 132 -35.36 -33.24 14.94
CA LEU A 132 -34.24 -34.12 14.65
C LEU A 132 -33.48 -33.67 13.40
N VAL A 133 -34.20 -33.28 12.34
CA VAL A 133 -33.59 -32.72 11.11
C VAL A 133 -32.82 -31.44 11.43
N ARG A 134 -33.37 -30.55 12.28
CA ARG A 134 -32.68 -29.33 12.71
C ARG A 134 -31.40 -29.62 13.49
N ILE A 135 -31.44 -30.52 14.47
CA ILE A 135 -30.25 -30.92 15.25
C ILE A 135 -29.19 -31.52 14.34
N LEU A 136 -29.58 -32.40 13.42
CA LEU A 136 -28.68 -33.01 12.45
C LEU A 136 -27.98 -31.96 11.58
N LEU A 137 -28.74 -30.99 11.03
CA LEU A 137 -28.17 -29.90 10.23
C LEU A 137 -27.18 -29.05 11.03
N VAL A 138 -27.51 -28.72 12.29
CA VAL A 138 -26.61 -27.96 13.17
C VAL A 138 -25.33 -28.75 13.45
N VAL A 139 -25.46 -30.02 13.82
CA VAL A 139 -24.31 -30.91 14.07
C VAL A 139 -23.43 -31.04 12.82
N LEU A 140 -24.01 -31.14 11.63
CA LEU A 140 -23.27 -31.19 10.36
C LEU A 140 -22.53 -29.88 10.04
N VAL A 141 -23.06 -28.72 10.43
CA VAL A 141 -22.34 -27.44 10.32
C VAL A 141 -21.10 -27.43 11.24
N PHE A 142 -21.17 -28.04 12.42
CA PHE A 142 -20.05 -28.11 13.36
C PHE A 142 -19.06 -29.24 13.09
N LEU A 143 -19.50 -30.37 12.51
CA LEU A 143 -18.65 -31.51 12.14
C LEU A 143 -18.03 -31.38 10.74
N GLY A 144 -18.63 -30.60 9.84
CA GLY A 144 -18.31 -30.55 8.42
C GLY A 144 -17.73 -29.20 7.96
N VAL A 145 -16.62 -29.27 7.21
CA VAL A 145 -15.87 -28.17 6.59
C VAL A 145 -16.79 -27.26 5.76
N GLY A 146 -17.26 -26.11 6.29
CA GLY A 146 -17.71 -24.88 5.60
C GLY A 146 -18.74 -24.92 4.45
N PHE A 147 -19.05 -26.08 3.86
CA PHE A 147 -19.80 -26.26 2.60
C PHE A 147 -21.29 -26.52 2.84
N ILE A 148 -21.68 -26.91 4.06
CA ILE A 148 -23.10 -27.11 4.42
C ILE A 148 -23.88 -25.80 4.34
N ILE A 149 -23.29 -24.67 4.73
CA ILE A 149 -23.94 -23.35 4.66
C ILE A 149 -24.22 -22.95 3.20
N PRO A 150 -23.24 -22.99 2.26
CA PRO A 150 -23.50 -22.80 0.84
C PRO A 150 -24.56 -23.74 0.26
N ILE A 151 -24.50 -25.04 0.57
CA ILE A 151 -25.48 -26.02 0.09
C ILE A 151 -26.89 -25.66 0.58
N TYR A 152 -27.02 -25.28 1.84
CA TYR A 152 -28.29 -24.84 2.42
C TYR A 152 -28.87 -23.63 1.68
N ILE A 153 -28.03 -22.65 1.35
CA ILE A 153 -28.43 -21.45 0.58
C ILE A 153 -28.86 -21.81 -0.84
N VAL A 154 -28.15 -22.74 -1.50
CA VAL A 154 -28.52 -23.20 -2.84
C VAL A 154 -29.87 -23.92 -2.84
N VAL A 155 -30.09 -24.83 -1.89
CA VAL A 155 -31.39 -25.52 -1.74
C VAL A 155 -32.49 -24.52 -1.41
N TRP A 156 -32.20 -23.48 -0.61
CA TRP A 156 -33.17 -22.45 -0.26
C TRP A 156 -33.62 -21.65 -1.49
N PHE A 157 -32.69 -21.32 -2.38
CA PHE A 157 -32.96 -20.58 -3.60
C PHE A 157 -33.68 -21.42 -4.66
N VAL A 158 -33.29 -22.69 -4.84
CA VAL A 158 -33.80 -23.55 -5.92
C VAL A 158 -35.14 -24.22 -5.56
N ALA A 159 -35.33 -24.64 -4.31
CA ALA A 159 -36.51 -25.42 -3.97
C ALA A 159 -37.79 -24.55 -3.95
N PRO A 160 -38.93 -25.06 -4.46
CA PRO A 160 -40.20 -24.36 -4.39
C PRO A 160 -40.80 -24.39 -2.96
N GLN A 161 -41.65 -23.41 -2.63
CA GLN A 161 -42.40 -23.37 -1.36
C GLN A 161 -43.80 -23.97 -1.54
N ALA A 162 -44.30 -24.67 -0.51
CA ALA A 162 -45.68 -25.18 -0.49
C ALA A 162 -46.65 -24.07 -0.05
N ILE A 163 -47.20 -23.33 -1.01
CA ILE A 163 -48.07 -22.18 -0.73
C ILE A 163 -49.53 -22.66 -0.61
N THR A 164 -50.00 -23.43 -1.59
CA THR A 164 -51.38 -23.96 -1.69
C THR A 164 -51.61 -25.16 -0.76
N ALA A 165 -52.84 -25.39 -0.32
CA ALA A 165 -53.19 -26.55 0.52
C ALA A 165 -52.88 -27.87 -0.19
N SER A 166 -53.16 -27.95 -1.50
CA SER A 166 -52.85 -29.11 -2.33
C SER A 166 -51.35 -29.49 -2.33
N GLN A 167 -50.45 -28.51 -2.46
CA GLN A 167 -48.99 -28.76 -2.43
C GLN A 167 -48.48 -29.27 -1.08
N ARG A 168 -49.13 -28.89 0.03
CA ARG A 168 -48.76 -29.35 1.38
C ARG A 168 -49.14 -30.80 1.59
N LEU A 169 -50.35 -31.17 1.18
CA LEU A 169 -50.80 -32.56 1.14
C LEU A 169 -49.89 -33.43 0.26
N GLU A 170 -49.45 -32.91 -0.91
CA GLU A 170 -48.46 -33.59 -1.77
C GLU A 170 -47.10 -33.80 -1.09
N MET A 171 -46.66 -32.86 -0.25
CA MET A 171 -45.39 -32.96 0.50
C MET A 171 -45.46 -34.06 1.56
N GLN A 172 -46.60 -34.17 2.24
CA GLN A 172 -46.86 -35.17 3.28
C GLN A 172 -47.16 -36.56 2.69
N GLY A 173 -47.61 -36.59 1.42
CA GLY A 173 -48.01 -37.80 0.71
C GLY A 173 -49.45 -38.21 1.01
N GLU A 174 -50.30 -37.24 1.33
CA GLU A 174 -51.74 -37.41 1.55
C GLU A 174 -52.51 -37.22 0.24
N ASP A 175 -53.71 -37.78 0.16
CA ASP A 175 -54.56 -37.67 -1.02
C ASP A 175 -55.20 -36.28 -1.08
N VAL A 176 -55.07 -35.61 -2.23
CA VAL A 176 -55.60 -34.27 -2.47
C VAL A 176 -57.08 -34.37 -2.85
N THR A 177 -57.95 -34.43 -1.85
CA THR A 177 -59.42 -34.44 -1.95
C THR A 177 -60.03 -33.15 -1.40
N VAL A 178 -61.30 -32.87 -1.73
CA VAL A 178 -61.99 -31.65 -1.27
C VAL A 178 -61.97 -31.51 0.26
N ASP A 179 -62.15 -32.62 0.99
CA ASP A 179 -62.17 -32.64 2.45
C ASP A 179 -60.78 -32.44 3.08
N SER A 180 -59.76 -33.08 2.52
CA SER A 180 -58.36 -32.90 2.96
C SER A 180 -57.87 -31.47 2.77
N ILE A 181 -58.23 -30.81 1.66
CA ILE A 181 -57.91 -29.40 1.38
C ILE A 181 -58.58 -28.49 2.40
N LYS A 182 -59.88 -28.70 2.67
CA LYS A 182 -60.64 -27.95 3.68
C LYS A 182 -60.06 -28.11 5.08
N THR A 183 -59.71 -29.34 5.45
CA THR A 183 -59.16 -29.69 6.76
C THR A 183 -57.79 -29.06 6.99
N GLU A 184 -56.90 -29.17 6.00
CA GLU A 184 -55.55 -28.59 6.08
C GLU A 184 -55.62 -27.05 6.16
N MET A 185 -56.47 -26.41 5.35
CA MET A 185 -56.64 -24.95 5.39
C MET A 185 -57.19 -24.48 6.75
N ASN A 186 -58.13 -25.21 7.35
CA ASN A 186 -58.63 -24.90 8.69
C ASN A 186 -57.55 -25.09 9.77
N ASN A 187 -56.73 -26.13 9.69
CA ASN A 187 -55.61 -26.36 10.61
C ASN A 187 -54.60 -25.20 10.58
N VAL A 188 -54.30 -24.72 9.37
CA VAL A 188 -53.37 -23.61 9.12
C VAL A 188 -53.88 -22.31 9.72
N LYS A 189 -55.15 -21.97 9.45
CA LYS A 189 -55.80 -20.79 10.01
C LYS A 189 -55.80 -20.82 11.54
N ASN A 190 -56.16 -21.96 12.13
CA ASN A 190 -56.16 -22.17 13.57
C ASN A 190 -54.76 -22.07 14.19
N TYR A 191 -53.73 -22.58 13.50
CA TYR A 191 -52.34 -22.49 13.96
C TYR A 191 -51.82 -21.05 13.93
N MET A 192 -52.09 -20.30 12.86
CA MET A 192 -51.66 -18.90 12.72
C MET A 192 -52.35 -17.96 13.70
N GLU A 193 -53.62 -18.20 14.02
CA GLU A 193 -54.37 -17.43 15.02
C GLU A 193 -54.02 -17.80 16.47
N SER A 194 -53.33 -18.92 16.69
CA SER A 194 -52.99 -19.40 18.03
C SER A 194 -51.84 -18.62 18.69
N ASP A 195 -51.93 -18.45 20.02
CA ASP A 195 -50.84 -17.87 20.83
C ASP A 195 -49.55 -18.71 20.81
N LYS A 196 -49.64 -20.00 20.41
CA LYS A 196 -48.48 -20.88 20.22
C LYS A 196 -47.54 -20.39 19.12
N PHE A 197 -48.09 -19.81 18.04
CA PHE A 197 -47.30 -19.23 16.95
C PHE A 197 -46.45 -18.05 17.43
N LYS A 198 -47.06 -17.11 18.18
CA LYS A 198 -46.37 -15.94 18.75
C LYS A 198 -45.30 -16.33 19.76
N GLN A 199 -45.56 -17.35 20.59
CA GLN A 199 -44.60 -17.81 21.61
C GLN A 199 -43.42 -18.59 21.01
N SER A 200 -43.65 -19.33 19.92
CA SER A 200 -42.60 -20.07 19.21
C SER A 200 -41.60 -19.11 18.53
N ALA A 201 -42.09 -18.03 17.90
CA ALA A 201 -41.23 -17.05 17.25
C ALA A 201 -40.27 -16.34 18.22
N THR A 202 -40.74 -16.00 19.43
CA THR A 202 -39.92 -15.29 20.44
C THR A 202 -38.89 -16.22 21.11
N THR A 203 -39.29 -17.42 21.52
CA THR A 203 -38.39 -18.38 22.18
C THR A 203 -37.30 -18.95 21.25
N ILE A 204 -37.56 -19.05 19.95
CA ILE A 204 -36.54 -19.48 18.97
C ILE A 204 -35.49 -18.39 18.76
N GLY A 205 -35.90 -17.12 18.66
CA GLY A 205 -35.00 -15.99 18.52
C GLY A 205 -34.04 -15.84 19.72
N GLU A 206 -34.57 -16.00 20.94
CA GLU A 206 -33.77 -15.95 22.17
C GLU A 206 -32.72 -17.06 22.24
N LYS A 207 -33.10 -18.31 21.93
CA LYS A 207 -32.16 -19.45 21.94
C LYS A 207 -31.08 -19.33 20.87
N ILE A 208 -31.41 -18.84 19.67
CA ILE A 208 -30.43 -18.58 18.61
C ILE A 208 -29.46 -17.48 19.06
N PHE A 209 -29.95 -16.41 19.68
CA PHE A 209 -29.11 -15.34 20.19
C PHE A 209 -28.17 -15.81 21.31
N GLU A 210 -28.63 -16.67 22.22
CA GLU A 210 -27.78 -17.27 23.25
C GLU A 210 -26.66 -18.14 22.67
N ILE A 211 -26.99 -19.01 21.69
CA ILE A 211 -26.00 -19.87 21.03
C ILE A 211 -24.98 -19.03 20.25
N LEU A 212 -25.43 -18.00 19.51
CA LEU A 212 -24.54 -17.06 18.83
C LEU A 212 -23.64 -16.31 19.81
N LYS A 213 -24.15 -15.87 20.95
CA LYS A 213 -23.37 -15.19 21.99
C LYS A 213 -22.28 -16.08 22.56
N ILE A 214 -22.57 -17.36 22.81
CA ILE A 214 -21.58 -18.34 23.28
C ILE A 214 -20.52 -18.57 22.19
N PHE A 215 -20.94 -18.76 20.94
CA PHE A 215 -20.04 -18.94 19.79
C PHE A 215 -19.07 -17.76 19.62
N PHE A 216 -19.59 -16.53 19.60
CA PHE A 216 -18.76 -15.33 19.52
C PHE A 216 -17.83 -15.20 20.73
N LYS A 217 -18.29 -15.52 21.95
CA LYS A 217 -17.44 -15.49 23.15
C LYS A 217 -16.25 -16.44 23.05
N VAL A 218 -16.44 -17.65 22.51
CA VAL A 218 -15.35 -18.63 22.32
C VAL A 218 -14.38 -18.15 21.26
N ILE A 219 -14.87 -17.65 20.11
CA ILE A 219 -14.02 -17.14 19.02
C ILE A 219 -13.22 -15.92 19.44
N PHE A 220 -13.88 -14.90 20.01
CA PHE A 220 -13.19 -13.70 20.47
C PHE A 220 -12.26 -13.97 21.65
N GLY A 221 -12.59 -14.94 22.51
CA GLY A 221 -11.70 -15.40 23.58
C GLY A 221 -10.42 -16.05 23.03
N PHE A 222 -10.55 -16.92 22.02
CA PHE A 222 -9.40 -17.54 21.36
C PHE A 222 -8.55 -16.52 20.61
N ILE A 223 -9.16 -15.64 19.80
CA ILE A 223 -8.47 -14.53 19.13
C ILE A 223 -7.74 -13.64 20.15
N GLY A 224 -8.40 -13.30 21.26
CA GLY A 224 -7.82 -12.48 22.32
C GLY A 224 -6.62 -13.15 22.99
N ALA A 225 -6.68 -14.46 23.22
CA ALA A 225 -5.56 -15.23 23.77
C ALA A 225 -4.36 -15.26 22.80
N VAL A 226 -4.59 -15.51 21.50
CA VAL A 226 -3.52 -15.51 20.48
C VAL A 226 -2.90 -14.12 20.36
N LEU A 227 -3.71 -13.07 20.23
CA LEU A 227 -3.23 -11.69 20.16
C LEU A 227 -2.48 -11.27 21.43
N GLY A 228 -2.92 -11.76 22.60
CA GLY A 228 -2.22 -11.55 23.87
C GLY A 228 -0.82 -12.14 23.86
N ILE A 229 -0.68 -13.41 23.43
CA ILE A 229 0.62 -14.09 23.32
C ILE A 229 1.52 -13.37 22.31
N VAL A 230 1.00 -13.06 21.12
CA VAL A 230 1.75 -12.33 20.08
C VAL A 230 2.20 -10.95 20.58
N GLY A 231 1.33 -10.24 21.27
CA GLY A 231 1.65 -8.94 21.87
C GLY A 231 2.76 -9.02 22.91
N VAL A 232 2.74 -10.03 23.79
CA VAL A 232 3.81 -10.25 24.78
C VAL A 232 5.14 -10.59 24.11
N VAL A 233 5.14 -11.45 23.09
CA VAL A 233 6.35 -11.79 22.32
C VAL A 233 6.92 -10.55 21.62
N LEU A 234 6.07 -9.73 21.02
CA LEU A 234 6.49 -8.53 20.30
C LEU A 234 7.05 -7.46 21.23
N VAL A 235 6.41 -7.25 22.39
CA VAL A 235 6.94 -6.35 23.44
C VAL A 235 8.27 -6.87 23.99
N GLY A 236 8.40 -8.18 24.22
CA GLY A 236 9.66 -8.80 24.64
C GLY A 236 10.78 -8.61 23.61
N ALA A 237 10.48 -8.78 22.32
CA ALA A 237 11.43 -8.55 21.24
C ALA A 237 11.87 -7.07 21.16
N LEU A 238 10.95 -6.13 21.35
CA LEU A 238 11.26 -4.69 21.40
C LEU A 238 12.15 -4.33 22.59
N ILE A 239 11.90 -4.91 23.78
CA ILE A 239 12.73 -4.69 24.97
C ILE A 239 14.13 -5.30 24.78
N LEU A 240 14.21 -6.48 24.17
CA LEU A 240 15.48 -7.13 23.87
C LEU A 240 16.28 -6.32 22.83
N LEU A 241 15.61 -5.79 21.81
CA LEU A 241 16.23 -4.87 20.83
C LEU A 241 16.74 -3.58 21.49
N LEU A 242 15.97 -3.01 22.43
CA LEU A 242 16.42 -1.87 23.24
C LEU A 242 17.67 -2.22 24.06
N PHE A 243 17.69 -3.41 24.68
CA PHE A 243 18.83 -3.87 25.46
C PHE A 243 20.11 -3.95 24.61
N PHE A 244 20.04 -4.56 23.43
CA PHE A 244 21.18 -4.61 22.50
C PHE A 244 21.64 -3.22 22.05
N LEU A 245 20.69 -2.31 21.80
CA LEU A 245 21.01 -0.92 21.43
C LEU A 245 21.77 -0.15 22.51
N ILE A 246 21.45 -0.38 23.79
CA ILE A 246 22.07 0.33 24.91
C ILE A 246 23.45 -0.24 25.24
N PHE A 247 23.58 -1.57 25.27
CA PHE A 247 24.77 -2.23 25.80
C PHE A 247 25.78 -2.65 24.74
N GLU A 248 25.36 -2.88 23.49
CA GLU A 248 26.24 -3.37 22.43
C GLU A 248 25.83 -2.81 21.04
N PRO A 249 25.97 -1.49 20.82
CA PRO A 249 25.46 -0.81 19.63
C PRO A 249 26.10 -1.29 18.31
N THR A 250 27.26 -1.94 18.37
CA THR A 250 27.97 -2.52 17.22
C THR A 250 27.25 -3.73 16.62
N VAL A 251 26.42 -4.44 17.40
CA VAL A 251 25.65 -5.62 16.95
C VAL A 251 24.68 -5.24 15.81
N LEU A 252 24.12 -4.04 15.86
CA LEU A 252 23.25 -3.51 14.81
C LEU A 252 23.98 -3.27 13.49
N GLY A 253 25.25 -2.87 13.55
CA GLY A 253 26.10 -2.66 12.37
C GLY A 253 26.34 -3.94 11.58
N GLY A 254 26.29 -5.11 12.23
CA GLY A 254 26.40 -6.41 11.56
C GLY A 254 25.09 -6.92 10.94
N PHE A 255 23.92 -6.50 11.44
CA PHE A 255 22.62 -6.93 10.95
C PHE A 255 22.12 -6.08 9.77
N ALA A 256 22.39 -4.78 9.79
CA ALA A 256 22.03 -3.85 8.73
C ALA A 256 23.10 -2.75 8.56
N PRO A 257 24.21 -3.08 7.86
CA PRO A 257 25.37 -2.18 7.72
C PRO A 257 25.00 -0.83 7.10
N ASP A 258 24.10 -0.84 6.11
CA ASP A 258 23.63 0.36 5.41
C ASP A 258 22.67 1.22 6.25
N LEU A 259 21.96 0.64 7.22
CA LEU A 259 21.09 1.37 8.13
C LEU A 259 21.88 2.10 9.22
N VAL A 260 23.01 1.53 9.65
CA VAL A 260 23.87 2.09 10.71
C VAL A 260 24.88 3.08 10.16
N SER A 261 25.45 2.83 8.97
CA SER A 261 26.41 3.74 8.32
C SER A 261 25.78 5.10 7.95
N ASN A 262 24.49 5.09 7.56
CA ASN A 262 23.73 6.29 7.20
C ASN A 262 23.14 7.06 8.41
N TRP A 263 23.20 6.53 9.63
CA TRP A 263 22.59 7.14 10.83
C TRP A 263 23.58 7.75 11.82
N SER A 264 24.86 7.84 11.45
CA SER A 264 25.95 8.45 12.23
C SER A 264 25.75 9.93 12.62
N VAL A 265 24.66 10.55 12.16
CA VAL A 265 24.25 11.93 12.45
C VAL A 265 23.42 12.04 13.74
N ILE A 266 22.91 10.93 14.30
CA ILE A 266 22.12 10.94 15.53
C ILE A 266 23.06 10.76 16.73
N THR A 267 23.20 11.80 17.56
CA THR A 267 23.96 11.70 18.82
C THR A 267 23.39 10.58 19.71
N PRO A 268 24.22 9.88 20.51
CA PRO A 268 23.76 8.78 21.36
C PRO A 268 22.54 9.14 22.22
N GLU A 269 22.49 10.36 22.74
CA GLU A 269 21.36 10.87 23.54
C GLU A 269 20.04 10.96 22.74
N LYS A 270 20.10 11.39 21.48
CA LYS A 270 18.93 11.47 20.60
C LYS A 270 18.47 10.09 20.16
N MET A 271 19.40 9.15 20.02
CA MET A 271 19.09 7.75 19.72
C MET A 271 18.30 7.12 20.87
N VAL A 272 18.73 7.34 22.12
CA VAL A 272 18.00 6.89 23.32
C VAL A 272 16.58 7.49 23.36
N MET A 273 16.42 8.79 23.12
CA MET A 273 15.11 9.44 23.06
C MET A 273 14.22 8.88 21.95
N LEU A 274 14.78 8.62 20.76
CA LEU A 274 14.07 8.03 19.63
C LEU A 274 13.55 6.63 19.99
N ILE A 275 14.37 5.80 20.61
CA ILE A 275 13.97 4.43 20.97
C ILE A 275 12.90 4.45 22.07
N ILE A 276 13.05 5.29 23.10
CA ILE A 276 12.02 5.46 24.15
C ILE A 276 10.69 5.88 23.50
N SER A 277 10.73 6.82 22.55
CA SER A 277 9.53 7.27 21.86
C SER A 277 8.88 6.17 21.01
N LEU A 278 9.66 5.34 20.32
CA LEU A 278 9.17 4.22 19.52
C LEU A 278 8.47 3.17 20.40
N ILE A 279 9.05 2.86 21.57
CA ILE A 279 8.47 1.93 22.54
C ILE A 279 7.14 2.44 23.08
N LEU A 280 7.02 3.75 23.36
CA LEU A 280 5.76 4.32 23.81
C LEU A 280 4.71 4.32 22.69
N VAL A 281 5.08 4.71 21.46
CA VAL A 281 4.15 4.80 20.32
C VAL A 281 3.61 3.43 19.90
N VAL A 282 4.45 2.40 19.91
CA VAL A 282 4.06 1.02 19.51
C VAL A 282 3.59 0.19 20.69
N GLY A 283 4.27 0.29 21.83
CA GLY A 283 3.98 -0.51 23.03
C GLY A 283 2.68 -0.13 23.73
N CYS A 284 2.32 1.16 23.79
CA CYS A 284 1.08 1.57 24.46
C CYS A 284 -0.20 1.04 23.78
N PRO A 285 -0.36 1.10 22.43
CA PRO A 285 -1.49 0.47 21.75
C PRO A 285 -1.57 -1.05 21.98
N ILE A 286 -0.43 -1.74 21.93
CA ILE A 286 -0.37 -3.19 22.19
C ILE A 286 -0.77 -3.50 23.63
N PHE A 287 -0.27 -2.71 24.59
CA PHE A 287 -0.65 -2.85 25.99
C PHE A 287 -2.15 -2.65 26.21
N LEU A 288 -2.77 -1.67 25.55
CA LEU A 288 -4.22 -1.46 25.62
C LEU A 288 -5.01 -2.64 25.06
N LEU A 289 -4.55 -3.23 23.95
CA LEU A 289 -5.17 -4.43 23.38
C LEU A 289 -5.06 -5.63 24.33
N ILE A 290 -3.90 -5.86 24.93
CA ILE A 290 -3.68 -6.93 25.92
C ILE A 290 -4.55 -6.68 27.16
N TYR A 291 -4.54 -5.47 27.70
CA TYR A 291 -5.33 -5.07 28.86
C TYR A 291 -6.83 -5.31 28.61
N TRP A 292 -7.32 -4.93 27.42
CA TRP A 292 -8.70 -5.14 27.01
C TRP A 292 -9.03 -6.63 26.85
N ALA A 293 -8.15 -7.42 26.23
CA ALA A 293 -8.32 -8.87 26.07
C ALA A 293 -8.40 -9.60 27.42
N ILE A 294 -7.49 -9.29 28.35
CA ILE A 294 -7.51 -9.85 29.71
C ILE A 294 -8.80 -9.45 30.45
N ARG A 295 -9.28 -8.22 30.26
CA ARG A 295 -10.52 -7.74 30.87
C ARG A 295 -11.75 -8.51 30.38
N ILE A 296 -11.80 -8.88 29.09
CA ILE A 296 -12.87 -9.71 28.52
C ILE A 296 -12.84 -11.13 29.09
N VAL A 297 -11.67 -11.72 29.20
CA VAL A 297 -11.51 -13.11 29.68
C VAL A 297 -11.76 -13.22 31.19
N SER A 298 -11.32 -12.24 31.98
CA SER A 298 -11.41 -12.27 33.45
C SER A 298 -12.79 -11.95 34.01
N GLY A 299 -13.76 -11.53 33.18
CA GLY A 299 -15.13 -11.22 33.60
C GLY A 299 -15.26 -10.07 34.63
N ARG A 300 -14.16 -9.39 34.97
CA ARG A 300 -14.13 -8.28 35.93
C ARG A 300 -14.56 -7.00 35.23
N GLN A 301 -15.80 -6.59 35.47
CA GLN A 301 -16.38 -5.33 34.97
C GLN A 301 -16.00 -4.10 35.82
N ASN A 302 -14.99 -4.18 36.70
CA ASN A 302 -14.63 -3.00 37.50
C ASN A 302 -14.11 -1.87 36.59
N ASN A 303 -14.68 -0.67 36.74
CA ASN A 303 -14.72 0.35 35.69
C ASN A 303 -13.77 1.52 35.87
N SER A 304 -12.59 1.30 36.46
CA SER A 304 -11.59 2.36 36.55
C SER A 304 -10.89 2.51 35.19
N ASN A 305 -11.30 3.52 34.43
CA ASN A 305 -10.64 3.93 33.18
C ASN A 305 -9.26 4.56 33.41
N THR A 306 -8.78 4.61 34.65
CA THR A 306 -7.50 5.22 35.06
C THR A 306 -6.32 4.63 34.29
N ALA A 307 -6.24 3.30 34.19
CA ALA A 307 -5.17 2.63 33.44
C ALA A 307 -5.16 3.01 31.96
N SER A 308 -6.33 3.08 31.32
CA SER A 308 -6.47 3.50 29.92
C SER A 308 -6.05 4.95 29.71
N TRP A 309 -6.42 5.85 30.62
CA TRP A 309 -6.03 7.26 30.57
C TRP A 309 -4.53 7.46 30.79
N VAL A 310 -3.91 6.74 31.74
CA VAL A 310 -2.46 6.79 31.97
C VAL A 310 -1.69 6.36 30.72
N VAL A 311 -2.12 5.26 30.08
CA VAL A 311 -1.47 4.75 28.87
C VAL A 311 -1.67 5.70 27.69
N LEU A 312 -2.84 6.36 27.59
CA LEU A 312 -3.09 7.37 26.55
C LEU A 312 -2.19 8.61 26.73
N ILE A 313 -1.97 9.05 27.96
CA ILE A 313 -1.03 10.15 28.26
C ILE A 313 0.40 9.75 27.88
N LEU A 314 0.82 8.53 28.23
CA LEU A 314 2.14 8.00 27.88
C LEU A 314 2.34 7.87 26.36
N TRP A 315 1.30 7.44 25.64
CA TRP A 315 1.32 7.34 24.18
C TRP A 315 1.46 8.71 23.52
N LEU A 316 0.69 9.70 23.99
CA LEU A 316 0.82 11.09 23.52
C LEU A 316 2.21 11.66 23.81
N ALA A 317 2.76 11.41 25.00
CA ALA A 317 4.13 11.80 25.33
C ALA A 317 5.16 11.16 24.39
N GLY A 318 4.98 9.89 24.05
CA GLY A 318 5.77 9.18 23.05
C GLY A 318 5.70 9.84 21.67
N LEU A 319 4.49 10.20 21.20
CA LEU A 319 4.31 10.91 19.93
C LEU A 319 4.99 12.29 19.92
N PHE A 320 4.87 13.06 21.01
CA PHE A 320 5.53 14.35 21.13
C PHE A 320 7.06 14.22 21.14
N MET A 321 7.61 13.21 21.83
CA MET A 321 9.04 12.93 21.81
C MET A 321 9.50 12.50 20.42
N PHE A 322 8.78 11.60 19.75
CA PHE A 322 9.09 11.16 18.39
C PHE A 322 9.07 12.33 17.41
N TYR A 323 8.05 13.19 17.50
CA TYR A 323 7.96 14.41 16.70
C TYR A 323 9.07 15.40 17.03
N SER A 324 9.43 15.59 18.30
CA SER A 324 10.52 16.49 18.70
C SER A 324 11.87 16.04 18.15
N VAL A 325 12.18 14.74 18.24
CA VAL A 325 13.41 14.17 17.69
C VAL A 325 13.38 14.21 16.16
N GLY A 326 12.25 13.85 15.54
CA GLY A 326 12.07 13.89 14.08
C GLY A 326 12.16 15.30 13.51
N ALA A 327 11.49 16.28 14.11
CA ALA A 327 11.51 17.69 13.71
C ALA A 327 12.89 18.31 13.92
N ASN A 328 13.57 18.03 15.03
CA ASN A 328 14.96 18.48 15.23
C ASN A 328 15.90 17.86 14.19
N THR A 329 15.71 16.60 13.84
CA THR A 329 16.50 15.94 12.79
C THR A 329 16.22 16.56 11.43
N PHE A 330 14.95 16.83 11.10
CA PHE A 330 14.52 17.47 9.86
C PHE A 330 14.98 18.94 9.74
N ILE A 331 14.90 19.71 10.83
CA ILE A 331 15.39 21.09 10.88
C ILE A 331 16.91 21.12 10.77
N ASN A 332 17.63 20.17 11.37
CA ASN A 332 19.08 20.06 11.17
C ASN A 332 19.42 19.62 9.74
N LEU A 333 18.60 18.78 9.11
CA LEU A 333 18.69 18.44 7.68
C LEU A 333 18.40 19.65 6.76
N HIS A 334 17.57 20.59 7.18
CA HIS A 334 17.23 21.79 6.40
C HIS A 334 18.18 22.97 6.66
N LYS A 335 18.79 23.04 7.86
CA LYS A 335 19.87 23.99 8.21
C LYS A 335 21.26 23.50 7.78
N SER A 336 21.42 22.21 7.52
CA SER A 336 22.46 21.71 6.64
C SER A 336 22.06 22.14 5.24
N ASP A 337 22.82 23.05 4.63
CA ASP A 337 22.56 23.56 3.29
C ASP A 337 22.57 22.42 2.26
N GLY A 338 21.45 21.72 2.09
CA GLY A 338 21.12 20.87 0.94
C GLY A 338 22.11 19.75 0.55
N HIS A 339 23.16 19.52 1.32
CA HIS A 339 24.25 18.62 0.96
C HIS A 339 24.51 17.67 2.12
N PRO A 340 23.93 16.45 2.09
CA PRO A 340 24.10 15.43 3.14
C PRO A 340 25.55 14.87 3.26
N PHE A 341 26.54 15.57 2.72
CA PHE A 341 27.95 15.16 2.58
C PHE A 341 28.96 16.26 2.97
N SER A 342 28.62 17.18 3.89
CA SER A 342 29.57 18.17 4.41
C SER A 342 30.25 17.65 5.69
N ILE A 343 31.57 17.80 5.78
CA ILE A 343 32.29 17.60 7.04
C ILE A 343 32.51 18.96 7.67
N ASN A 344 31.75 19.25 8.72
CA ASN A 344 31.96 20.46 9.50
C ASN A 344 33.15 20.24 10.45
N TRP A 345 34.27 20.91 10.21
CA TRP A 345 35.29 21.11 11.24
C TRP A 345 34.65 21.89 12.38
N THR A 346 34.55 21.29 13.56
CA THR A 346 34.19 21.98 14.80
C THR A 346 35.44 22.66 15.35
N ASP A 347 35.29 23.87 15.92
CA ASP A 347 36.36 24.73 16.45
C ASP A 347 37.10 24.18 17.67
N ASN A 348 37.41 22.88 17.71
CA ASN A 348 38.54 22.42 18.50
C ASN A 348 39.78 22.73 17.66
N ASP A 349 40.69 23.56 18.18
CA ASP A 349 42.06 23.78 17.69
C ASP A 349 42.87 22.47 17.71
N SER A 350 42.41 21.49 16.94
CA SER A 350 43.13 20.25 16.70
C SER A 350 44.36 20.64 15.88
N PRO A 351 45.57 20.32 16.36
CA PRO A 351 46.79 20.75 15.69
C PRO A 351 46.80 20.23 14.25
N MET A 352 47.25 21.07 13.32
CA MET A 352 47.56 20.61 11.97
C MET A 352 48.69 19.59 12.06
N VAL A 353 48.46 18.41 11.50
CA VAL A 353 49.45 17.34 11.43
C VAL A 353 49.87 17.20 9.97
N ASP A 354 51.17 17.23 9.73
CA ASP A 354 51.74 17.01 8.41
C ASP A 354 51.98 15.51 8.20
N GLU A 355 51.31 14.94 7.20
CA GLU A 355 51.52 13.55 6.78
C GLU A 355 52.15 13.50 5.38
N VAL A 356 53.32 12.88 5.29
CA VAL A 356 53.98 12.63 4.00
C VAL A 356 53.34 11.43 3.31
N ARG A 357 52.88 11.63 2.08
CA ARG A 357 52.25 10.60 1.25
C ARG A 357 53.27 10.02 0.27
N ASN A 358 53.37 8.70 0.23
CA ASN A 358 54.18 8.01 -0.75
C ASN A 358 53.38 7.84 -2.04
N CYS A 359 53.78 8.55 -3.09
CA CYS A 359 53.09 8.58 -4.38
C CYS A 359 54.01 8.08 -5.50
N GLU A 360 53.43 7.47 -6.53
CA GLU A 360 54.16 7.17 -7.76
C GLU A 360 54.57 8.45 -8.51
N PRO A 361 55.58 8.40 -9.40
CA PRO A 361 55.98 9.55 -10.21
C PRO A 361 54.84 10.18 -11.02
N PHE A 362 54.64 11.49 -10.87
CA PHE A 362 53.63 12.25 -11.63
C PHE A 362 54.18 13.51 -12.28
N GLN A 363 53.54 13.94 -13.39
CA GLN A 363 53.85 15.17 -14.13
C GLN A 363 52.65 16.12 -14.23
N LYS A 364 51.48 15.69 -13.78
CA LYS A 364 50.25 16.50 -13.76
C LYS A 364 49.63 16.44 -12.38
N ILE A 365 49.00 17.53 -11.97
CA ILE A 365 48.35 17.68 -10.67
C ILE A 365 46.89 18.05 -10.92
N GLU A 366 45.98 17.34 -10.28
CA GLU A 366 44.56 17.63 -10.27
C GLU A 366 44.09 17.72 -8.81
N ILE A 367 43.74 18.94 -8.38
CA ILE A 367 43.17 19.19 -7.05
C ILE A 367 41.67 19.46 -7.17
N SER A 368 40.88 18.92 -6.25
CA SER A 368 39.43 19.15 -6.23
C SER A 368 38.88 19.32 -4.81
N GLY A 369 38.00 20.31 -4.64
CA GLY A 369 37.33 20.62 -3.37
C GLY A 369 37.74 21.99 -2.83
N ASN A 370 38.11 22.03 -1.55
CA ASN A 370 38.60 23.21 -0.83
C ASN A 370 40.04 22.95 -0.36
N ILE A 371 40.99 23.11 -1.28
CA ILE A 371 42.40 22.72 -1.12
C ILE A 371 43.30 23.91 -1.46
N GLU A 372 44.26 24.20 -0.59
CA GLU A 372 45.36 25.13 -0.81
C GLU A 372 46.57 24.29 -1.22
N LEU A 373 46.99 24.45 -2.47
CA LEU A 373 48.14 23.76 -3.05
C LEU A 373 49.34 24.70 -3.01
N ILE A 374 50.38 24.31 -2.29
CA ILE A 374 51.65 25.01 -2.26
C ILE A 374 52.66 24.21 -3.08
N LEU A 375 53.16 24.82 -4.16
CA LEU A 375 54.11 24.21 -5.08
C LEU A 375 55.53 24.70 -4.80
N ASN A 376 56.44 23.75 -4.72
CA ASN A 376 57.87 24.02 -4.63
C ASN A 376 58.63 23.21 -5.69
N GLN A 377 59.66 23.81 -6.30
CA GLN A 377 60.50 23.12 -7.27
C GLN A 377 61.67 22.44 -6.58
N ASP A 378 61.62 21.12 -6.46
CA ASP A 378 62.72 20.30 -5.92
C ASP A 378 62.95 19.07 -6.81
N SER A 379 64.21 18.63 -6.84
CA SER A 379 64.67 17.37 -7.42
C SER A 379 64.04 16.14 -6.79
N VAL A 380 63.62 16.21 -5.52
CA VAL A 380 62.95 15.12 -4.82
C VAL A 380 61.45 15.33 -4.89
N GLN A 381 60.75 14.38 -5.53
CA GLN A 381 59.29 14.41 -5.56
C GLN A 381 58.70 14.00 -4.19
N GLN A 382 57.94 14.91 -3.57
CA GLN A 382 57.30 14.69 -2.29
C GLN A 382 55.91 15.34 -2.25
N VAL A 383 54.95 14.65 -1.65
CA VAL A 383 53.60 15.15 -1.39
C VAL A 383 53.37 15.10 0.12
N SER A 384 53.03 16.22 0.74
CA SER A 384 52.63 16.27 2.15
C SER A 384 51.27 16.93 2.29
N VAL A 385 50.40 16.32 3.09
CA VAL A 385 49.07 16.86 3.41
C VAL A 385 49.09 17.35 4.85
N SER A 386 48.72 18.61 5.06
CA SER A 386 48.59 19.22 6.38
C SER A 386 47.10 19.34 6.72
N SER A 387 46.66 18.59 7.72
CA SER A 387 45.25 18.56 8.16
C SER A 387 45.20 18.06 9.61
N PRO A 388 44.12 18.32 10.38
CA PRO A 388 43.90 17.65 11.64
C PRO A 388 43.77 16.13 11.44
N GLU A 389 44.15 15.37 12.45
CA GLU A 389 44.27 13.90 12.39
C GLU A 389 42.98 13.21 11.90
N ASP A 390 41.82 13.70 12.35
CA ASP A 390 40.49 13.19 11.97
C ASP A 390 40.17 13.34 10.47
N PHE A 391 40.87 14.24 9.78
CA PHE A 391 40.63 14.59 8.38
C PHE A 391 41.69 14.05 7.43
N LEU A 392 42.89 13.72 7.93
CA LEU A 392 43.98 13.17 7.13
C LEU A 392 43.55 11.93 6.34
N GLN A 393 42.82 11.01 6.94
CA GLN A 393 42.37 9.78 6.26
C GLN A 393 41.33 10.04 5.15
N LYS A 394 40.68 11.20 5.16
CA LYS A 394 39.63 11.57 4.20
C LYS A 394 40.16 12.30 2.98
N VAL A 395 41.41 12.77 3.02
CA VAL A 395 42.11 13.36 1.88
C VAL A 395 42.72 12.24 1.07
N ILE A 396 42.15 11.99 -0.10
CA ILE A 396 42.65 10.98 -1.01
C ILE A 396 43.74 11.58 -1.88
N THR A 397 44.90 10.92 -1.85
CA THR A 397 46.03 11.18 -2.73
C THR A 397 46.28 9.93 -3.55
N LYS A 398 46.03 10.00 -4.87
CA LYS A 398 46.19 8.86 -5.78
C LYS A 398 46.86 9.32 -7.07
N VAL A 399 47.76 8.51 -7.61
CA VAL A 399 48.37 8.76 -8.92
C VAL A 399 47.75 7.80 -9.93
N GLU A 400 47.14 8.35 -10.97
CA GLU A 400 46.55 7.59 -12.07
C GLU A 400 47.07 8.12 -13.40
N ASN A 401 47.71 7.27 -14.21
CA ASN A 401 48.28 7.64 -15.51
C ASN A 401 49.25 8.85 -15.45
N GLY A 402 50.04 8.96 -14.38
CA GLY A 402 50.98 10.07 -14.17
C GLY A 402 50.32 11.40 -13.76
N VAL A 403 49.03 11.37 -13.39
CA VAL A 403 48.28 12.49 -12.81
C VAL A 403 48.10 12.22 -11.32
N LEU A 404 48.64 13.09 -10.47
CA LEU A 404 48.32 13.10 -9.04
C LEU A 404 46.95 13.76 -8.85
N LYS A 405 46.00 12.97 -8.37
CA LYS A 405 44.67 13.44 -7.97
C LYS A 405 44.65 13.60 -6.45
N VAL A 406 44.35 14.82 -6.01
CA VAL A 406 44.12 15.15 -4.61
C VAL A 406 42.70 15.66 -4.46
N TYR A 407 41.87 14.90 -3.75
CA TYR A 407 40.47 15.23 -3.55
C TYR A 407 39.96 14.66 -2.24
N THR A 408 38.83 15.16 -1.77
CA THR A 408 38.11 14.59 -0.63
C THR A 408 36.89 13.82 -1.11
N GLU A 409 36.62 12.63 -0.54
CA GLU A 409 35.42 11.86 -0.89
C GLU A 409 34.11 12.57 -0.52
N GLN A 410 34.19 13.60 0.33
CA GLN A 410 33.06 14.39 0.81
C GLN A 410 33.20 15.84 0.33
N ILE A 411 32.07 16.40 -0.14
CA ILE A 411 32.00 17.46 -1.15
C ILE A 411 32.26 18.86 -0.57
N PHE A 412 32.15 19.05 0.74
CA PHE A 412 32.36 20.36 1.36
C PHE A 412 33.12 20.27 2.68
N LEU A 413 34.34 20.82 2.66
CA LEU A 413 35.12 21.17 3.84
C LEU A 413 34.90 22.66 4.13
N ASN A 414 34.57 22.98 5.37
CA ASN A 414 34.44 24.37 5.84
C ASN A 414 35.80 25.06 6.09
N ARG A 415 36.91 24.32 6.10
CA ARG A 415 38.28 24.84 6.14
C ARG A 415 39.13 24.27 5.02
N THR A 416 40.10 25.06 4.58
CA THR A 416 41.02 24.70 3.51
C THR A 416 42.07 23.70 4.02
N ILE A 417 42.31 22.64 3.25
CA ILE A 417 43.39 21.69 3.53
C ILE A 417 44.63 22.12 2.76
N LYS A 418 45.77 22.20 3.46
CA LYS A 418 47.04 22.56 2.83
C LYS A 418 47.72 21.31 2.29
N VAL A 419 48.15 21.38 1.04
CA VAL A 419 48.85 20.29 0.36
C VAL A 419 50.12 20.88 -0.23
N ASN A 420 51.27 20.47 0.30
CA ASN A 420 52.57 20.88 -0.23
C ASN A 420 53.05 19.82 -1.21
N ILE A 421 53.41 20.24 -2.42
CA ILE A 421 53.94 19.36 -3.46
C ILE A 421 55.29 19.91 -3.91
N SER A 422 56.32 19.08 -3.74
CA SER A 422 57.66 19.33 -4.25
C SER A 422 57.90 18.47 -5.49
N SER A 423 58.26 19.08 -6.63
CA SER A 423 58.56 18.36 -7.89
C SER A 423 59.22 19.27 -8.92
N ASP A 424 60.11 18.73 -9.77
CA ASP A 424 60.82 19.47 -10.82
C ASP A 424 60.20 19.34 -12.22
N SER A 425 59.17 18.50 -12.39
CA SER A 425 58.72 18.03 -13.70
C SER A 425 57.21 18.24 -13.97
N ILE A 426 56.60 19.22 -13.30
CA ILE A 426 55.18 19.54 -13.46
C ILE A 426 54.91 20.21 -14.82
N LYS A 427 53.97 19.63 -15.58
CA LYS A 427 53.52 20.10 -16.90
C LYS A 427 52.10 20.63 -16.91
N SER A 428 51.27 20.23 -15.95
CA SER A 428 49.87 20.63 -15.91
C SER A 428 49.32 20.64 -14.49
N ILE A 429 48.52 21.67 -14.19
CA ILE A 429 47.84 21.87 -12.92
C ILE A 429 46.36 22.13 -13.22
N ILE A 430 45.48 21.36 -12.62
CA ILE A 430 44.04 21.47 -12.77
C ILE A 430 43.43 21.65 -11.39
N ALA A 431 42.72 22.75 -11.16
CA ALA A 431 42.02 23.04 -9.92
C ALA A 431 40.51 23.07 -10.14
N LYS A 432 39.76 22.33 -9.32
CA LYS A 432 38.31 22.16 -9.44
C LYS A 432 37.60 22.46 -8.14
N GLY A 433 36.87 23.57 -8.07
CA GLY A 433 36.08 23.96 -6.92
C GLY A 433 36.54 25.29 -6.34
N ALA A 434 36.79 25.31 -5.02
CA ALA A 434 37.26 26.46 -4.27
C ALA A 434 38.72 26.25 -3.83
N CYS A 435 39.61 26.09 -4.81
CA CYS A 435 41.01 25.79 -4.56
C CYS A 435 41.87 27.05 -4.63
N GLU A 436 42.96 27.06 -3.88
CA GLU A 436 44.01 28.08 -3.92
C GLU A 436 45.31 27.42 -4.37
N ILE A 437 46.08 28.08 -5.23
CA ILE A 437 47.37 27.58 -5.73
C ILE A 437 48.41 28.67 -5.53
N ASP A 438 49.47 28.33 -4.80
CA ASP A 438 50.62 29.19 -4.53
C ASP A 438 51.92 28.51 -4.93
N THR A 439 52.92 29.32 -5.26
CA THR A 439 54.31 28.85 -5.44
C THR A 439 55.20 29.45 -4.35
N GLU A 440 55.95 28.63 -3.62
CA GLU A 440 56.94 29.11 -2.63
C GLU A 440 58.15 29.80 -3.29
N SER A 441 58.51 29.32 -4.48
CA SER A 441 59.65 29.79 -5.27
C SER A 441 59.31 29.82 -6.75
N GLN A 442 60.09 30.57 -7.54
CA GLN A 442 59.87 30.69 -8.97
C GLN A 442 59.94 29.33 -9.66
N LEU A 443 58.83 28.92 -10.29
CA LEU A 443 58.74 27.65 -11.00
C LEU A 443 59.31 27.76 -12.42
N ILE A 444 60.34 26.99 -12.71
CA ILE A 444 61.02 26.96 -14.01
C ILE A 444 60.52 25.75 -14.81
N ALA A 445 59.92 25.99 -15.97
CA ALA A 445 59.47 24.93 -16.86
C ALA A 445 59.62 25.29 -18.35
N LYS A 446 59.51 24.28 -19.21
CA LYS A 446 59.45 24.48 -20.66
C LYS A 446 58.04 24.82 -21.12
N GLU A 447 57.08 24.04 -20.64
CA GLU A 447 55.66 24.16 -20.97
C GLU A 447 54.85 23.88 -19.70
N LEU A 448 53.82 24.69 -19.46
CA LEU A 448 52.92 24.54 -18.33
C LEU A 448 51.48 24.85 -18.77
N SER A 449 50.53 24.03 -18.33
CA SER A 449 49.10 24.24 -18.55
C SER A 449 48.38 24.37 -17.22
N ILE A 450 47.71 25.49 -16.98
CA ILE A 450 46.96 25.77 -15.75
C ILE A 450 45.48 25.88 -16.10
N GLU A 451 44.65 25.06 -15.45
CA GLU A 451 43.20 25.08 -15.61
C GLU A 451 42.53 25.35 -14.27
N LEU A 452 41.81 26.46 -14.15
CA LEU A 452 41.02 26.81 -12.97
C LEU A 452 39.54 26.70 -13.28
N LEU A 453 38.84 25.81 -12.57
CA LEU A 453 37.43 25.49 -12.79
C LEU A 453 36.64 25.75 -11.49
N GLY A 454 35.70 26.69 -11.53
CA GLY A 454 34.85 27.05 -10.40
C GLY A 454 35.23 28.40 -9.80
N ALA A 455 35.47 28.44 -8.49
CA ALA A 455 35.79 29.63 -7.71
C ALA A 455 37.19 29.52 -7.09
N SER A 456 38.22 29.42 -7.95
CA SER A 456 39.60 29.14 -7.53
C SER A 456 40.50 30.37 -7.63
N GLN A 457 41.57 30.39 -6.86
CA GLN A 457 42.60 31.42 -6.89
C GLN A 457 43.96 30.80 -7.22
N ALA A 458 44.78 31.51 -7.98
CA ALA A 458 46.17 31.13 -8.21
C ALA A 458 47.08 32.35 -8.14
N ASP A 459 48.12 32.30 -7.30
CA ASP A 459 49.20 33.29 -7.24
C ASP A 459 50.54 32.57 -7.49
N MET A 460 51.17 32.84 -8.63
CA MET A 460 52.31 32.06 -9.10
C MET A 460 53.44 32.93 -9.66
N ASP A 461 54.67 32.65 -9.26
CA ASP A 461 55.90 33.16 -9.89
C ASP A 461 56.46 32.10 -10.85
N LEU A 462 56.46 32.41 -12.15
CA LEU A 462 56.72 31.45 -13.22
C LEU A 462 57.80 31.93 -14.19
N ASN A 463 58.71 31.03 -14.56
CA ASN A 463 59.68 31.23 -15.63
C ASN A 463 59.57 30.12 -16.68
N ILE A 464 58.79 30.40 -17.74
CA ILE A 464 58.40 29.40 -18.74
C ILE A 464 59.11 29.68 -20.07
N SER A 465 60.16 28.92 -20.36
CA SER A 465 60.99 29.15 -21.57
C SER A 465 60.22 28.98 -22.89
N GLY A 466 59.16 28.18 -22.90
CA GLY A 466 58.31 27.91 -24.06
C GLY A 466 56.91 28.51 -23.91
N LYS A 467 55.94 27.69 -23.52
CA LYS A 467 54.52 27.99 -23.64
C LYS A 467 53.79 27.85 -22.30
N LEU A 468 53.04 28.88 -21.91
CA LEU A 468 52.08 28.84 -20.82
C LEU A 468 50.67 28.90 -21.39
N ASP A 469 49.87 27.86 -21.13
CA ASP A 469 48.44 27.85 -21.42
C ASP A 469 47.68 28.05 -20.10
N LEU A 470 46.85 29.09 -20.02
CA LEU A 470 45.99 29.40 -18.89
C LEU A 470 44.53 29.33 -19.34
N GLU A 471 43.74 28.47 -18.71
CA GLU A 471 42.31 28.38 -18.92
C GLU A 471 41.57 28.61 -17.60
N VAL A 472 40.69 29.60 -17.58
CA VAL A 472 39.94 30.02 -16.39
C VAL A 472 38.44 29.93 -16.71
N LYS A 473 37.70 29.13 -15.95
CA LYS A 473 36.26 28.96 -16.08
C LYS A 473 35.56 29.19 -14.75
N GLY A 474 34.65 30.15 -14.71
CA GLY A 474 33.83 30.45 -13.54
C GLY A 474 34.20 31.78 -12.90
N ALA A 475 34.26 31.80 -11.56
CA ALA A 475 34.50 32.96 -10.71
C ALA A 475 35.89 32.91 -10.06
N SER A 476 36.94 32.97 -10.86
CA SER A 476 38.31 32.72 -10.42
C SER A 476 39.22 33.94 -10.52
N LYS A 477 40.28 33.97 -9.72
CA LYS A 477 41.29 35.04 -9.73
C LYS A 477 42.68 34.47 -9.97
N VAL A 478 43.44 35.07 -10.88
CA VAL A 478 44.80 34.64 -11.21
C VAL A 478 45.74 35.81 -11.10
N THR A 479 46.85 35.65 -10.38
CA THR A 479 47.98 36.58 -10.33
C THR A 479 49.21 35.83 -10.83
N LEU A 480 49.85 36.33 -11.88
CA LEU A 480 51.07 35.75 -12.41
C LEU A 480 52.20 36.78 -12.43
N THR A 481 53.38 36.36 -12.02
CA THR A 481 54.63 37.12 -12.13
C THR A 481 55.72 36.29 -12.81
N GLY A 482 56.75 36.95 -13.36
CA GLY A 482 57.86 36.28 -14.05
C GLY A 482 57.84 36.47 -15.57
N ALA A 483 58.17 35.43 -16.35
CA ALA A 483 58.31 35.57 -17.80
C ALA A 483 58.00 34.30 -18.61
N CYS A 484 57.56 34.47 -19.85
CA CYS A 484 57.49 33.38 -20.82
C CYS A 484 57.68 33.80 -22.29
N ASN A 485 57.83 32.81 -23.18
CA ASN A 485 57.87 33.09 -24.62
C ASN A 485 56.46 33.21 -25.23
N THR A 486 55.59 32.24 -25.01
CA THR A 486 54.20 32.26 -25.52
C THR A 486 53.21 32.11 -24.36
N PHE A 487 52.30 33.06 -24.22
CA PHE A 487 51.23 33.04 -23.22
C PHE A 487 49.87 32.99 -23.90
N ASN A 488 49.13 31.91 -23.67
CA ASN A 488 47.77 31.76 -24.15
C ASN A 488 46.80 31.78 -22.99
N VAL A 489 45.77 32.62 -23.09
CA VAL A 489 44.77 32.81 -22.04
C VAL A 489 43.38 32.58 -22.61
N LYS A 490 42.60 31.75 -21.94
CA LYS A 490 41.18 31.54 -22.21
C LYS A 490 40.37 31.79 -20.95
N GLY A 491 39.50 32.79 -20.97
CA GLY A 491 38.63 33.14 -19.84
C GLY A 491 37.16 33.00 -20.18
N TYR A 492 36.43 32.22 -19.40
CA TYR A 492 34.99 32.01 -19.55
C TYR A 492 34.27 32.26 -18.23
N GLY A 493 33.21 33.07 -18.24
CA GLY A 493 32.46 33.39 -17.03
C GLY A 493 32.81 34.77 -16.47
N ALA A 494 33.17 34.84 -15.19
CA ALA A 494 33.42 36.09 -14.49
C ALA A 494 34.72 36.03 -13.68
N SER A 495 35.86 36.24 -14.33
CA SER A 495 37.19 36.05 -13.71
C SER A 495 38.09 37.28 -13.80
N GLU A 496 39.05 37.37 -12.88
CA GLU A 496 40.09 38.40 -12.84
C GLU A 496 41.46 37.78 -13.13
N ILE A 497 42.15 38.26 -14.15
CA ILE A 497 43.44 37.73 -14.61
C ILE A 497 44.47 38.85 -14.55
N ASN A 498 45.32 38.84 -13.53
CA ASN A 498 46.37 39.81 -13.26
C ASN A 498 47.74 39.24 -13.64
N ALA A 499 48.09 39.36 -14.91
CA ALA A 499 49.39 38.98 -15.48
C ALA A 499 50.13 40.20 -16.05
N GLY A 500 49.89 41.39 -15.48
CA GLY A 500 50.51 42.64 -15.92
C GLY A 500 52.00 42.73 -15.62
N ASP A 501 52.49 41.95 -14.66
CA ASP A 501 53.91 41.84 -14.27
C ASP A 501 54.52 40.52 -14.76
N PHE A 502 53.79 39.77 -15.60
CA PHE A 502 54.25 38.55 -16.26
C PHE A 502 54.62 38.83 -17.72
N ILE A 503 55.91 38.90 -18.00
CA ILE A 503 56.44 39.38 -19.28
C ILE A 503 56.41 38.25 -20.32
N ALA A 504 55.54 38.37 -21.33
CA ALA A 504 55.46 37.43 -22.44
C ALA A 504 55.92 38.04 -23.78
N LYS A 505 56.53 37.22 -24.66
CA LYS A 505 56.83 37.67 -26.04
C LYS A 505 55.60 37.70 -26.92
N ASN A 506 54.88 36.59 -26.96
CA ASN A 506 53.67 36.41 -27.76
C ASN A 506 52.50 36.13 -26.82
N VAL A 507 51.49 37.00 -26.80
CA VAL A 507 50.28 36.84 -25.99
C VAL A 507 49.08 36.61 -26.90
N THR A 508 48.32 35.56 -26.64
CA THR A 508 47.00 35.32 -27.23
C THR A 508 45.97 35.23 -26.12
N ILE A 509 44.95 36.07 -26.13
CA ILE A 509 43.89 36.08 -25.12
C ILE A 509 42.51 36.00 -25.76
N GLU A 510 41.68 35.12 -25.24
CA GLU A 510 40.27 34.96 -25.62
C GLU A 510 39.41 34.95 -24.36
N VAL A 511 38.59 35.99 -24.19
CA VAL A 511 37.72 36.13 -23.01
C VAL A 511 36.26 36.34 -23.40
N SER A 512 35.36 35.71 -22.64
CA SER A 512 33.91 35.82 -22.84
C SER A 512 33.15 35.82 -21.51
N GLY A 513 32.16 36.71 -21.40
CA GLY A 513 31.40 36.94 -20.16
C GLY A 513 31.74 38.28 -19.53
N ALA A 514 32.17 38.28 -18.27
CA ALA A 514 32.51 39.45 -17.45
C ALA A 514 33.93 39.30 -16.87
N ASN A 515 34.96 39.36 -17.73
CA ASN A 515 36.34 39.16 -17.32
C ASN A 515 37.13 40.47 -17.28
N HIS A 516 38.06 40.59 -16.35
CA HIS A 516 39.07 41.66 -16.34
C HIS A 516 40.45 41.03 -16.48
N ALA A 517 41.19 41.34 -17.55
CA ALA A 517 42.48 40.74 -17.83
C ALA A 517 43.56 41.79 -18.09
N ASN A 518 44.63 41.76 -17.29
CA ASN A 518 45.83 42.55 -17.46
C ASN A 518 46.97 41.61 -17.89
N VAL A 519 47.63 41.90 -19.01
CA VAL A 519 48.72 41.07 -19.57
C VAL A 519 49.88 41.94 -20.04
N TYR A 520 51.08 41.38 -20.19
CA TYR A 520 52.24 42.11 -20.74
C TYR A 520 52.80 41.42 -21.99
N ALA A 521 52.88 42.14 -23.12
CA ALA A 521 53.39 41.61 -24.39
C ALA A 521 54.54 42.47 -24.97
N THR A 522 55.56 41.82 -25.52
CA THR A 522 56.73 42.50 -26.14
C THR A 522 56.85 42.36 -27.65
N GLU A 523 56.32 41.29 -28.27
CA GLU A 523 56.42 41.06 -29.72
C GLU A 523 55.05 40.99 -30.41
N ARG A 524 54.16 40.12 -29.94
CA ARG A 524 52.83 39.92 -30.54
C ARG A 524 51.74 39.93 -29.48
N PHE A 525 50.64 40.60 -29.78
CA PHE A 525 49.43 40.61 -28.97
C PHE A 525 48.20 40.31 -29.85
N ASN A 526 47.51 39.22 -29.56
CA ASN A 526 46.27 38.82 -30.24
C ASN A 526 45.16 38.69 -29.21
N ALA A 527 44.14 39.55 -29.27
CA ALA A 527 43.08 39.60 -28.28
C ALA A 527 41.69 39.49 -28.89
N LYS A 528 40.87 38.62 -28.32
CA LYS A 528 39.44 38.52 -28.59
C LYS A 528 38.67 38.70 -27.29
N ALA A 529 37.76 39.66 -27.25
CA ALA A 529 36.93 39.93 -26.09
C ALA A 529 35.46 40.03 -26.47
N SER A 530 34.59 39.51 -25.61
CA SER A 530 33.14 39.54 -25.79
C SER A 530 32.40 39.65 -24.45
N GLY A 531 31.17 40.17 -24.48
CA GLY A 531 30.41 40.48 -23.27
C GLY A 531 30.98 41.70 -22.54
N ALA A 532 30.76 41.79 -21.22
CA ALA A 532 31.27 42.86 -20.35
C ALA A 532 32.74 42.60 -19.94
N SER A 533 33.62 42.26 -20.89
CA SER A 533 35.02 41.94 -20.62
C SER A 533 35.97 43.11 -20.96
N GLU A 534 36.96 43.37 -20.10
CA GLU A 534 38.02 44.36 -20.30
C GLU A 534 39.39 43.69 -20.33
N VAL A 535 40.18 43.98 -21.36
CA VAL A 535 41.54 43.45 -21.54
C VAL A 535 42.52 44.61 -21.69
N ASN A 536 43.51 44.71 -20.81
CA ASN A 536 44.58 45.69 -20.88
C ASN A 536 45.90 44.97 -21.15
N CYS A 537 46.58 45.34 -22.23
CA CYS A 537 47.93 44.87 -22.53
C CYS A 537 48.94 45.97 -22.19
N LYS A 538 49.84 45.71 -21.25
CA LYS A 538 51.03 46.53 -21.03
C LYS A 538 52.13 46.15 -22.03
N GLY A 539 53.03 47.09 -22.28
CA GLY A 539 54.22 46.88 -23.11
C GLY A 539 54.04 47.36 -24.55
N ASN A 540 55.02 47.08 -25.40
CA ASN A 540 55.05 47.61 -26.77
C ASN A 540 55.14 46.47 -27.82
N PRO A 541 54.07 45.68 -28.02
CA PRO A 541 54.06 44.60 -29.00
C PRO A 541 54.12 45.14 -30.42
N LYS A 542 54.98 44.56 -31.25
CA LYS A 542 55.18 44.95 -32.65
C LYS A 542 53.98 44.59 -33.56
N ILE A 543 53.28 43.51 -33.25
CA ILE A 543 52.11 43.04 -34.01
C ILE A 543 50.91 42.97 -33.08
N ILE A 544 49.84 43.68 -33.44
CA ILE A 544 48.62 43.78 -32.65
C ILE A 544 47.43 43.36 -33.50
N ASN A 545 46.73 42.32 -33.07
CA ASN A 545 45.44 41.89 -33.62
C ASN A 545 44.40 41.95 -32.51
N LYS A 546 43.32 42.70 -32.70
CA LYS A 546 42.25 42.83 -31.71
C LYS A 546 40.87 42.67 -32.33
N SER A 547 39.98 42.00 -31.64
CA SER A 547 38.57 41.81 -32.01
C SER A 547 37.71 41.94 -30.76
N ASP A 548 37.06 43.08 -30.60
CA ASP A 548 36.11 43.39 -29.55
C ASP A 548 34.67 43.37 -30.08
N ASN A 549 33.75 42.77 -29.32
CA ASN A 549 32.31 42.78 -29.59
C ASN A 549 31.59 43.79 -28.68
N ILE A 550 30.29 44.02 -28.91
CA ILE A 550 29.46 44.93 -28.13
C ILE A 550 29.58 44.64 -26.62
N GLY A 551 30.00 45.65 -25.85
CA GLY A 551 30.16 45.58 -24.40
C GLY A 551 31.58 45.32 -23.89
N SER A 552 32.51 44.94 -24.77
CA SER A 552 33.90 44.63 -24.39
C SER A 552 34.86 45.79 -24.70
N ARG A 553 36.02 45.81 -24.05
CA ARG A 553 37.05 46.84 -24.26
C ARG A 553 38.45 46.21 -24.26
N ILE A 554 39.26 46.54 -25.27
CA ILE A 554 40.67 46.14 -25.34
C ILE A 554 41.55 47.40 -25.38
N ARG A 555 42.42 47.58 -24.39
CA ARG A 555 43.39 48.68 -24.29
C ARG A 555 44.82 48.17 -24.39
N ILE A 556 45.70 49.03 -24.86
CA ILE A 556 47.15 48.82 -24.87
C ILE A 556 47.75 50.05 -24.18
N GLU A 557 48.50 49.82 -23.11
CA GLU A 557 49.08 50.83 -22.22
C GLU A 557 50.59 50.97 -22.37
#